data_AF-A0A5C3LQJ1-F1
#
_entry.id   AF-A0A5C3LQJ1-F1
#
_cell.length_a   1.000
_cell.length_b   1.000
_cell.length_c   1.000
_cell.angle_alpha   90.00
_cell.angle_beta   90.00
_cell.angle_gamma   90.00
#
_symmetry.space_group_name_H-M   'P 1'
#
loop_
_entity.id
_entity.type
_entity.pdbx_description
1 polymer ?
#
loop_
_entity_poly.entity_id
_entity_poly.type
_entity_poly.pdbx_seq_one_letter_code
_entity_poly.pdbx_strand_id
1 'polypeptide(L)'
;IIGVSLRYTSSRTRLWVPLPRGNHVSLSPSVSRIHLPTDIRTSLPKILSPHHRPIFPASILPMIEGIMIEATKFSRRLIETKAFSDAGDKGVAPGADVITEEDIAEYVKNCLSTSFIPSERLQCYRVPKEDGGVVDERLRVYELINLEVVDASIIPIQLVAHSQATVYAIAEKAADLIKAD
;
A
#
# COMPACT_ATOMS: atom_id res chain seq x y z
N ILE A 1 1.80 -6.33 -10.14
CA ILE A 1 2.12 -5.06 -10.86
C ILE A 1 3.57 -4.75 -10.52
N ILE A 2 4.46 -4.64 -11.51
CA ILE A 2 5.83 -4.16 -11.28
C ILE A 2 5.74 -2.63 -11.28
N GLY A 3 5.80 -2.00 -10.11
CA GLY A 3 5.68 -0.55 -9.94
C GLY A 3 6.99 0.06 -9.47
N VAL A 4 7.45 1.10 -10.16
CA VAL A 4 8.58 1.95 -9.70
C VAL A 4 8.01 3.00 -8.74
N SER A 5 8.62 3.14 -7.55
CA SER A 5 8.18 4.08 -6.50
C SER A 5 9.38 4.89 -5.99
N LEU A 6 9.31 6.22 -6.11
CA LEU A 6 10.27 7.19 -5.53
C LEU A 6 9.72 7.73 -4.20
N ARG A 7 10.19 7.30 -3.02
CA ARG A 7 9.56 7.74 -1.75
C ARG A 7 10.45 7.98 -0.50
N TYR A 8 9.84 8.80 0.36
CA TYR A 8 10.25 9.48 1.59
C TYR A 8 10.54 8.53 2.77
N THR A 9 11.50 8.90 3.61
CA THR A 9 12.14 8.06 4.63
C THR A 9 11.45 8.13 6.00
N SER A 10 11.25 6.96 6.64
CA SER A 10 11.12 6.84 8.10
C SER A 10 12.34 6.08 8.64
N SER A 11 12.81 6.47 9.83
CA SER A 11 14.14 6.16 10.39
C SER A 11 14.45 4.68 10.68
N ARG A 12 13.52 3.74 10.43
CA ARG A 12 13.73 2.31 10.69
C ARG A 12 13.84 1.44 9.43
N THR A 13 13.42 1.94 8.27
CA THR A 13 13.49 1.16 7.04
C THR A 13 14.84 1.43 6.38
N ARG A 14 15.75 0.44 6.37
CA ARG A 14 16.96 0.49 5.53
C ARG A 14 16.55 0.21 4.08
N LEU A 15 15.82 1.16 3.49
CA LEU A 15 15.37 1.09 2.09
C LEU A 15 16.51 1.30 1.10
N TRP A 16 17.65 1.79 1.58
CA TRP A 16 18.77 2.15 0.74
C TRP A 16 20.05 1.49 1.26
N VAL A 17 20.42 0.39 0.62
CA VAL A 17 21.80 -0.10 0.65
C VAL A 17 22.49 0.62 -0.52
N PRO A 18 23.56 1.42 -0.27
CA PRO A 18 24.32 2.01 -1.36
C PRO A 18 24.81 0.89 -2.28
N LEU A 19 24.28 0.85 -3.50
CA LEU A 19 24.71 -0.14 -4.47
C LEU A 19 26.08 0.26 -5.04
N PRO A 20 26.94 -0.72 -5.40
CA PRO A 20 28.16 -0.45 -6.15
C PRO A 20 27.85 0.34 -7.42
N ARG A 21 28.83 1.12 -7.92
CA ARG A 21 28.67 1.85 -9.19
C ARG A 21 28.40 0.85 -10.31
N GLY A 22 27.28 1.01 -11.00
CA GLY A 22 26.88 0.12 -12.09
C GLY A 22 25.41 0.27 -12.46
N ASN A 23 25.00 -0.48 -13.47
CA ASN A 23 23.59 -0.61 -13.85
C ASN A 23 22.94 -1.69 -12.99
N HIS A 24 21.79 -1.38 -12.41
CA HIS A 24 21.06 -2.29 -11.53
C HIS A 24 19.63 -2.48 -12.03
N VAL A 25 19.14 -3.70 -11.89
CA VAL A 25 17.73 -4.04 -12.07
C VAL A 25 17.17 -4.44 -10.72
N SER A 26 16.04 -3.86 -10.33
CA SER A 26 15.36 -4.18 -9.08
C SER A 26 14.04 -4.87 -9.34
N LEU A 27 13.82 -5.99 -8.66
CA LEU A 27 12.50 -6.63 -8.58
C LEU A 27 11.88 -6.25 -7.23
N SER A 28 10.81 -5.47 -7.29
CA SER A 28 10.06 -5.01 -6.12
C SER A 28 8.69 -5.70 -6.08
N PRO A 29 8.56 -6.85 -5.38
CA PRO A 29 7.26 -7.46 -5.18
C PRO A 29 6.38 -6.55 -4.31
N SER A 30 5.09 -6.53 -4.60
CA SER A 30 4.09 -5.78 -3.84
C SER A 30 2.87 -6.65 -3.60
N VAL A 31 2.36 -6.67 -2.38
CA VAL A 31 1.07 -7.32 -2.08
C VAL A 31 -0.05 -6.40 -2.54
N SER A 32 -0.79 -6.81 -3.56
CA SER A 32 -1.98 -6.11 -4.05
C SER A 32 -3.25 -6.82 -3.58
N ARG A 33 -4.18 -6.06 -3.00
CA ARG A 33 -5.47 -6.51 -2.46
C ARG A 33 -5.34 -7.45 -1.27
N ILE A 34 -5.51 -6.89 -0.08
CA ILE A 34 -5.62 -7.66 1.16
C ILE A 34 -7.06 -7.47 1.64
N HIS A 35 -7.86 -8.53 1.56
CA HIS A 35 -9.20 -8.49 2.12
C HIS A 35 -9.08 -8.57 3.64
N LEU A 36 -9.39 -7.46 4.31
CA LEU A 36 -9.36 -7.40 5.77
C LEU A 36 -10.78 -7.59 6.31
N PRO A 37 -10.97 -8.39 7.38
CA PRO A 37 -12.23 -8.38 8.10
C PRO A 37 -12.58 -6.96 8.53
N THR A 38 -13.84 -6.61 8.32
CA THR A 38 -14.48 -5.28 8.56
C THR A 38 -14.43 -4.81 10.01
N ASP A 39 -14.03 -5.68 10.94
CA ASP A 39 -14.42 -5.64 12.35
C ASP A 39 -13.57 -4.68 13.20
N ILE A 40 -12.44 -4.18 12.68
CA ILE A 40 -11.53 -3.27 13.41
C ILE A 40 -11.88 -1.79 13.14
N ARG A 41 -13.17 -1.45 12.91
CA ARG A 41 -13.64 -0.05 12.80
C ARG A 41 -13.93 0.59 14.16
N THR A 42 -14.28 -0.20 15.16
CA THR A 42 -14.86 0.27 16.43
C THR A 42 -13.85 0.44 17.57
N SER A 43 -12.58 0.05 17.37
CA SER A 43 -11.57 0.04 18.43
C SER A 43 -10.54 1.17 18.34
N LEU A 44 -10.60 2.01 17.31
CA LEU A 44 -9.69 3.15 17.23
C LEU A 44 -10.15 4.21 18.26
N PRO A 45 -9.28 4.61 19.21
CA PRO A 45 -9.63 5.64 20.16
C PRO A 45 -9.99 6.91 19.40
N LYS A 46 -11.00 7.65 19.89
CA LYS A 46 -11.33 8.98 19.34
C LYS A 46 -10.03 9.77 19.26
N ILE A 47 -9.67 10.21 18.06
CA ILE A 47 -8.52 11.08 17.84
C ILE A 47 -8.91 12.44 18.45
N LEU A 48 -8.59 12.63 19.72
CA LEU A 48 -8.90 13.85 20.48
C LEU A 48 -7.92 14.99 20.17
N SER A 49 -6.83 14.71 19.45
CA SER A 49 -5.79 15.67 19.11
C SER A 49 -5.30 15.49 17.67
N PRO A 50 -5.10 16.58 16.90
CA PRO A 50 -4.52 16.52 15.56
C PRO A 50 -3.07 16.00 15.53
N HIS A 51 -2.41 15.91 16.69
CA HIS A 51 -1.06 15.38 16.81
C HIS A 51 -1.03 13.88 17.19
N HIS A 52 -2.18 13.28 17.49
CA HIS A 52 -2.23 11.85 17.80
C HIS A 52 -1.95 11.04 16.53
N ARG A 53 -0.94 10.17 16.59
CA ARG A 53 -0.60 9.30 15.46
C ARG A 53 -1.66 8.20 15.34
N PRO A 54 -2.25 7.99 14.16
CA PRO A 54 -3.21 6.91 13.99
C PRO A 54 -2.55 5.56 14.27
N ILE A 55 -3.26 4.68 14.97
CA ILE A 55 -2.82 3.32 15.27
C ILE A 55 -3.12 2.46 14.04
N PHE A 56 -2.09 1.91 13.41
CA PHE A 56 -2.25 0.90 12.37
C PHE A 56 -2.34 -0.48 13.03
N PRO A 57 -3.40 -1.28 12.76
CA PRO A 57 -3.51 -2.61 13.34
C PRO A 57 -2.38 -3.51 12.84
N ALA A 58 -1.49 -3.90 13.75
CA ALA A 58 -0.34 -4.76 13.47
C ALA A 58 -0.71 -6.22 13.16
N SER A 59 -1.98 -6.60 13.33
CA SER A 59 -2.47 -7.98 13.21
C SER A 59 -2.30 -8.58 11.81
N ILE A 60 -2.17 -7.74 10.78
CA ILE A 60 -2.04 -8.18 9.38
C ILE A 60 -0.58 -8.36 8.95
N LEU A 61 0.37 -7.86 9.74
CA LEU A 61 1.79 -7.89 9.41
C LEU A 61 2.33 -9.31 9.22
N PRO A 62 1.99 -10.31 10.07
CA PRO A 62 2.50 -11.68 9.88
C PRO A 62 2.10 -12.30 8.53
N MET A 63 0.87 -12.03 8.08
CA MET A 63 0.40 -12.49 6.77
C MET A 63 1.15 -11.80 5.62
N ILE A 64 1.34 -10.48 5.72
CA ILE A 64 2.09 -9.71 4.71
C ILE A 64 3.54 -10.19 4.64
N GLU A 65 4.19 -10.37 5.79
CA GLU A 65 5.55 -10.89 5.90
C GLU A 65 5.68 -12.26 5.23
N GLY A 66 4.76 -13.20 5.50
CA GLY A 66 4.74 -14.52 4.87
C GLY A 66 4.63 -14.47 3.34
N ILE A 67 3.74 -13.64 2.80
CA ILE A 67 3.60 -13.47 1.34
C ILE A 67 4.87 -12.86 0.75
N MET A 68 5.47 -11.89 1.43
CA MET A 68 6.68 -11.20 0.96
C MET A 68 7.93 -12.09 1.01
N ILE A 69 8.02 -13.03 1.96
CA ILE A 69 9.06 -14.07 1.99
C ILE A 69 8.99 -14.92 0.73
N GLU A 70 7.81 -15.44 0.40
CA GLU A 70 7.62 -16.26 -0.81
C GLU A 70 7.85 -15.46 -2.10
N ALA A 71 7.41 -14.21 -2.14
CA ALA A 71 7.67 -13.32 -3.27
C ALA A 71 9.17 -13.02 -3.45
N THR A 72 9.92 -12.91 -2.35
CA THR A 72 11.38 -12.74 -2.37
C THR A 72 12.07 -14.00 -2.89
N LYS A 73 11.68 -15.19 -2.41
CA LYS A 73 12.16 -16.49 -2.93
C LYS A 73 11.87 -16.62 -4.43
N PHE A 74 10.67 -16.22 -4.87
CA PHE A 74 10.29 -16.20 -6.28
C PHE A 74 11.15 -15.24 -7.11
N SER A 75 11.39 -14.02 -6.61
CA SER A 75 12.21 -13.02 -7.30
C SER A 75 13.65 -13.51 -7.51
N ARG A 76 14.24 -14.21 -6.53
CA ARG A 76 15.56 -14.85 -6.69
C ARG A 76 15.56 -15.88 -7.81
N ARG A 77 14.56 -16.77 -7.84
CA ARG A 77 14.44 -17.77 -8.93
C ARG A 77 14.23 -17.12 -10.29
N LEU A 78 13.50 -16.01 -10.36
CA LEU A 78 13.23 -15.29 -11.61
C LEU A 78 14.51 -14.70 -12.21
N ILE A 79 15.37 -14.11 -11.39
CA ILE A 79 16.66 -13.54 -11.83
C ILE A 79 17.61 -14.62 -12.35
N GLU A 80 17.46 -15.87 -11.91
CA GLU A 80 18.27 -16.99 -12.44
C GLU A 80 17.83 -17.49 -13.81
N THR A 81 16.68 -17.03 -14.32
CA THR A 81 16.21 -17.45 -15.65
C THR A 81 17.06 -16.84 -16.77
N LYS A 82 17.06 -17.51 -17.95
CA LYS A 82 17.78 -17.05 -19.14
C LYS A 82 17.41 -15.62 -19.56
N ALA A 83 16.17 -15.17 -19.29
CA ALA A 83 15.73 -13.82 -19.62
C ALA A 83 16.53 -12.72 -18.88
N PHE A 84 17.15 -13.06 -17.75
CA PHE A 84 17.97 -12.17 -16.94
C PHE A 84 19.47 -12.52 -17.02
N SER A 85 19.91 -13.30 -18.03
CA SER A 85 21.33 -13.65 -18.20
C SER A 85 22.22 -12.43 -18.35
N ASP A 86 21.69 -11.38 -18.98
CA ASP A 86 22.43 -10.16 -19.31
C ASP A 86 22.29 -9.09 -18.22
N ALA A 87 21.49 -9.37 -17.18
CA ALA A 87 21.21 -8.46 -16.08
C ALA A 87 22.34 -8.47 -15.02
N GLY A 88 23.58 -8.22 -15.45
CA GLY A 88 24.73 -7.92 -14.59
C GLY A 88 24.95 -8.87 -13.40
N ASP A 89 25.50 -8.32 -12.31
CA ASP A 89 25.67 -9.05 -11.06
C ASP A 89 24.32 -9.37 -10.41
N LYS A 90 24.07 -10.67 -10.23
CA LYS A 90 22.85 -11.18 -9.60
C LYS A 90 23.02 -11.17 -8.08
N GLY A 91 22.00 -10.73 -7.35
CA GLY A 91 21.96 -10.85 -5.88
C GLY A 91 22.56 -9.68 -5.12
N VAL A 92 22.48 -8.46 -5.67
CA VAL A 92 22.90 -7.23 -4.96
C VAL A 92 22.06 -7.00 -3.69
N ALA A 93 20.76 -7.31 -3.73
CA ALA A 93 19.86 -7.27 -2.59
C ALA A 93 18.67 -8.24 -2.78
N PRO A 94 18.30 -9.09 -1.80
CA PRO A 94 19.06 -9.41 -0.59
C PRO A 94 20.46 -9.96 -0.94
N GLY A 95 21.48 -9.56 -0.17
CA GLY A 95 22.88 -9.89 -0.46
C GLY A 95 23.16 -11.40 -0.43
N ALA A 96 24.35 -11.80 -0.88
CA ALA A 96 24.76 -13.21 -0.92
C ALA A 96 24.82 -13.88 0.46
N ASP A 97 24.87 -13.08 1.53
CA ASP A 97 24.83 -13.48 2.93
C ASP A 97 23.43 -13.94 3.39
N VAL A 98 22.38 -13.60 2.65
CA VAL A 98 21.01 -14.00 2.96
C VAL A 98 20.72 -15.36 2.31
N ILE A 99 20.90 -16.44 3.07
CA ILE A 99 20.83 -17.82 2.54
C ILE A 99 19.65 -18.59 3.14
N THR A 100 19.48 -18.51 4.46
CA THR A 100 18.46 -19.30 5.17
C THR A 100 17.08 -18.65 5.06
N GLU A 101 16.04 -19.40 5.40
CA GLU A 101 14.68 -18.87 5.42
C GLU A 101 14.52 -17.80 6.51
N GLU A 102 15.22 -17.97 7.62
CA GLU A 102 15.30 -17.02 8.72
C GLU A 102 15.96 -15.71 8.28
N ASP A 103 17.07 -15.78 7.54
CA ASP A 103 17.74 -14.58 6.99
C ASP A 103 16.81 -13.81 6.04
N ILE A 104 16.07 -14.54 5.19
CA ILE A 104 15.11 -13.94 4.26
C ILE A 104 13.97 -13.27 5.04
N ALA A 105 13.46 -13.92 6.08
CA ALA A 105 12.41 -13.37 6.92
C ALA A 105 12.86 -12.09 7.64
N GLU A 106 14.09 -12.07 8.16
CA GLU A 106 14.67 -10.87 8.78
C GLU A 106 14.88 -9.75 7.75
N TYR A 107 15.39 -10.08 6.58
CA TYR A 107 15.53 -9.12 5.47
C TYR A 107 14.18 -8.50 5.10
N VAL A 108 13.14 -9.31 4.90
CA VAL A 108 11.79 -8.85 4.58
C VAL A 108 11.25 -7.92 5.66
N LYS A 109 11.38 -8.26 6.95
CA LYS A 109 10.95 -7.42 8.07
C LYS A 109 11.64 -6.05 8.08
N ASN A 110 12.93 -6.02 7.75
CA ASN A 110 13.73 -4.79 7.75
C ASN A 110 13.52 -3.91 6.50
N CYS A 111 13.10 -4.50 5.39
CA CYS A 111 12.89 -3.81 4.11
C CYS A 111 11.42 -3.55 3.78
N LEU A 112 10.47 -4.11 4.54
CA LEU A 112 9.04 -3.92 4.30
C LEU A 112 8.69 -2.42 4.31
N SER A 113 8.03 -1.97 3.25
CA SER A 113 7.58 -0.60 3.10
C SER A 113 6.20 -0.56 2.47
N THR A 114 5.49 0.54 2.70
CA THR A 114 4.20 0.77 2.07
C THR A 114 4.39 0.98 0.56
N SER A 115 3.48 0.43 -0.24
CA SER A 115 3.35 0.82 -1.65
C SER A 115 2.59 2.14 -1.82
N PHE A 116 2.16 2.74 -0.70
CA PHE A 116 1.44 4.01 -0.58
C PHE A 116 0.16 4.05 -1.43
N ILE A 117 -0.37 2.87 -1.74
CA ILE A 117 -1.72 2.71 -2.25
C ILE A 117 -2.61 2.74 -1.01
N PRO A 118 -3.62 3.61 -0.96
CA PRO A 118 -4.58 3.66 0.13
C PRO A 118 -5.22 2.28 0.32
N SER A 119 -5.24 1.79 1.57
CA SER A 119 -5.77 0.47 1.88
C SER A 119 -7.29 0.46 1.93
N GLU A 120 -7.89 -0.73 1.94
CA GLU A 120 -9.31 -0.96 2.24
C GLU A 120 -9.73 -0.51 3.65
N ARG A 121 -8.97 0.33 4.37
CA ARG A 121 -9.29 0.87 5.71
C ARG A 121 -9.52 2.39 5.73
N LEU A 122 -9.74 2.98 4.56
CA LEU A 122 -10.04 4.40 4.47
C LEU A 122 -11.39 4.71 5.14
N GLN A 123 -11.51 5.90 5.74
CA GLN A 123 -12.54 6.13 6.75
C GLN A 123 -13.90 6.55 6.18
N CYS A 124 -13.98 6.96 4.91
CA CYS A 124 -15.13 7.69 4.37
C CYS A 124 -15.85 6.96 3.24
N TYR A 125 -16.01 5.63 3.33
CA TYR A 125 -16.53 4.84 2.21
C TYR A 125 -17.89 5.31 1.69
N ARG A 126 -18.02 5.22 0.37
CA ARG A 126 -19.26 5.41 -0.36
C ARG A 126 -20.03 4.08 -0.49
N VAL A 127 -20.78 3.73 0.55
CA VAL A 127 -21.72 2.59 0.64
C VAL A 127 -22.99 3.06 1.35
N PRO A 128 -24.10 2.31 1.33
CA PRO A 128 -25.29 2.67 2.10
C PRO A 128 -24.98 2.93 3.58
N LYS A 129 -25.72 3.84 4.20
CA LYS A 129 -25.48 4.25 5.59
C LYS A 129 -25.65 3.08 6.56
N GLU A 130 -26.63 2.21 6.30
CA GLU A 130 -26.89 0.97 7.01
C GLU A 130 -25.73 -0.03 6.97
N ASP A 131 -24.89 0.05 5.93
CA ASP A 131 -23.68 -0.77 5.75
C ASP A 131 -22.42 -0.09 6.31
N GLY A 132 -22.58 1.01 7.06
CA GLY A 132 -21.48 1.78 7.64
C GLY A 132 -20.82 2.75 6.66
N GLY A 133 -21.56 3.22 5.66
CA GLY A 133 -21.16 4.30 4.76
C GLY A 133 -21.06 5.65 5.45
N VAL A 134 -20.20 6.52 4.91
CA VAL A 134 -19.98 7.88 5.43
C VAL A 134 -20.45 8.94 4.44
N VAL A 135 -20.40 8.64 3.13
CA VAL A 135 -20.82 9.54 2.08
C VAL A 135 -21.83 8.90 1.12
N ASP A 136 -22.73 9.70 0.57
CA ASP A 136 -23.74 9.28 -0.41
C ASP A 136 -23.19 9.19 -1.85
N GLU A 137 -24.05 8.88 -2.83
CA GLU A 137 -23.67 8.83 -4.25
C GLU A 137 -23.21 10.17 -4.84
N ARG A 138 -23.52 11.29 -4.16
CA ARG A 138 -23.06 12.63 -4.51
C ARG A 138 -21.81 13.05 -3.73
N LEU A 139 -21.20 12.14 -2.95
CA LEU A 139 -20.01 12.37 -2.13
C LEU A 139 -20.24 13.28 -0.91
N ARG A 140 -21.50 13.51 -0.53
CA ARG A 140 -21.87 14.32 0.62
C ARG A 140 -21.84 13.47 1.87
N VAL A 141 -21.33 14.04 2.96
CA VAL A 141 -21.29 13.35 4.24
C VAL A 141 -22.71 13.21 4.80
N TYR A 142 -23.10 11.98 5.16
CA TYR A 142 -24.41 11.73 5.74
C TYR A 142 -24.65 12.61 6.98
N GLU A 143 -25.86 13.15 7.11
CA GLU A 143 -26.31 13.99 8.23
C GLU A 143 -25.63 15.37 8.35
N LEU A 144 -24.75 15.74 7.42
CA LEU A 144 -24.14 17.07 7.36
C LEU A 144 -24.59 17.83 6.11
N ILE A 145 -24.58 19.15 6.23
CA ILE A 145 -24.90 20.06 5.13
C ILE A 145 -23.62 20.72 4.61
N ASN A 146 -23.55 20.91 3.29
CA ASN A 146 -22.43 21.60 2.62
C ASN A 146 -21.04 21.02 2.92
N LEU A 147 -20.95 19.69 3.12
CA LEU A 147 -19.68 18.99 3.31
C LEU A 147 -19.60 17.77 2.41
N GLU A 148 -18.54 17.72 1.62
CA GLU A 148 -18.24 16.65 0.66
C GLU A 148 -16.80 16.15 0.85
N VAL A 149 -16.58 14.86 0.57
CA VAL A 149 -15.25 14.23 0.65
C VAL A 149 -14.83 13.75 -0.73
N VAL A 150 -13.75 14.33 -1.26
CA VAL A 150 -13.25 14.04 -2.61
C VAL A 150 -11.78 13.67 -2.55
N ASP A 151 -11.49 12.43 -2.14
CA ASP A 151 -10.16 11.87 -2.12
C ASP A 151 -10.22 10.33 -2.28
N ALA A 152 -9.09 9.65 -2.10
CA ALA A 152 -9.09 8.18 -2.16
C ALA A 152 -9.94 7.52 -1.07
N SER A 153 -10.32 8.24 -0.01
CA SER A 153 -10.92 7.65 1.18
C SER A 153 -12.34 7.15 0.99
N ILE A 154 -13.00 7.59 -0.09
CA ILE A 154 -14.34 7.14 -0.47
C ILE A 154 -14.36 5.76 -1.15
N ILE A 155 -13.20 5.26 -1.56
CA ILE A 155 -13.10 4.03 -2.36
C ILE A 155 -13.40 2.81 -1.45
N PRO A 156 -14.49 2.06 -1.70
CA PRO A 156 -14.92 0.95 -0.84
C PRO A 156 -14.06 -0.30 -0.93
N ILE A 157 -13.33 -0.47 -2.04
CA ILE A 157 -12.55 -1.68 -2.34
C ILE A 157 -11.15 -1.31 -2.81
N GLN A 158 -10.12 -2.06 -2.41
CA GLN A 158 -8.77 -1.77 -2.88
C GLN A 158 -8.65 -2.14 -4.35
N LEU A 159 -8.19 -1.17 -5.13
CA LEU A 159 -7.95 -1.34 -6.55
C LEU A 159 -6.58 -1.98 -6.75
N VAL A 160 -6.52 -2.97 -7.66
CA VAL A 160 -5.26 -3.57 -8.12
C VAL A 160 -4.70 -2.69 -9.24
N ALA A 161 -4.42 -1.42 -8.92
CA ALA A 161 -3.87 -0.42 -9.84
C ALA A 161 -3.25 0.74 -9.05
N HIS A 162 -2.47 1.59 -9.73
CA HIS A 162 -2.03 2.86 -9.13
C HIS A 162 -3.25 3.76 -8.87
N SER A 163 -3.44 4.18 -7.61
CA SER A 163 -4.62 4.95 -7.20
C SER A 163 -4.69 6.35 -7.79
N GLN A 164 -3.58 6.89 -8.33
CA GLN A 164 -3.53 8.24 -8.90
C GLN A 164 -4.60 8.44 -9.98
N ALA A 165 -4.69 7.53 -10.94
CA ALA A 165 -5.68 7.63 -12.02
C ALA A 165 -7.12 7.59 -11.49
N THR A 166 -7.38 6.74 -10.50
CA THR A 166 -8.71 6.63 -9.88
C THR A 166 -9.07 7.90 -9.11
N VAL A 167 -8.13 8.47 -8.35
CA VAL A 167 -8.36 9.72 -7.62
C VAL A 167 -8.64 10.87 -8.59
N TYR A 168 -7.96 10.93 -9.73
CA TYR A 168 -8.29 11.92 -10.77
C TYR A 168 -9.69 11.70 -11.34
N ALA A 169 -10.08 10.46 -11.65
CA ALA A 169 -11.43 10.17 -12.12
C ALA A 169 -12.51 10.54 -11.10
N ILE A 170 -12.25 10.31 -9.81
CA ILE A 170 -13.14 10.74 -8.70
C ILE A 170 -13.25 12.25 -8.66
N ALA A 171 -12.12 12.97 -8.75
CA ALA A 171 -12.10 14.43 -8.71
C ALA A 171 -12.87 15.06 -9.89
N GLU A 172 -12.68 14.53 -11.11
CA GLU A 172 -13.45 14.96 -12.28
C GLU A 172 -14.95 14.74 -12.09
N LYS A 173 -15.34 13.55 -11.61
CA LYS A 173 -16.75 13.26 -11.34
C LYS A 173 -17.34 14.15 -10.25
N ALA A 174 -16.57 14.45 -9.21
CA ALA A 174 -16.99 15.36 -8.15
C ALA A 174 -17.19 16.79 -8.68
N ALA A 175 -16.29 17.28 -9.54
CA ALA A 175 -16.41 18.60 -10.15
C ALA A 175 -17.72 18.74 -10.96
N ASP A 176 -18.12 17.70 -11.68
CA ASP A 176 -19.40 17.69 -12.41
C ASP A 176 -20.61 17.69 -11.46
N LEU A 177 -20.54 16.95 -10.35
CA LEU A 177 -21.61 16.91 -9.34
C LEU A 177 -21.79 18.27 -8.67
N ILE A 178 -20.69 18.90 -8.27
CA ILE A 178 -20.67 20.21 -7.61
C ILE A 178 -21.19 21.31 -8.52
N LYS A 179 -20.84 21.30 -9.81
CA LYS A 179 -21.35 22.28 -10.79
C LYS A 179 -22.84 22.14 -11.08
N ALA A 180 -23.40 20.97 -10.82
CA ALA A 180 -24.82 20.68 -11.06
C ALA A 180 -25.72 21.06 -9.87
N ASP A 181 -25.14 21.50 -8.75
CA ASP A 181 -25.83 22.02 -7.57
C ASP A 181 -25.92 23.55 -7.59
#